data_AF-A0AA86RHH5-F1
#
_entry.id   AF-A0AA86RHH5-F1
#
_cell.length_a   1.000
_cell.length_b   1.000
_cell.length_c   1.000
_cell.angle_alpha   90.00
_cell.angle_beta   90.00
_cell.angle_gamma   90.00
#
_symmetry.space_group_name_H-M   'P 1'
#
loop_
_entity.id
_entity.type
_entity.pdbx_description
1 polymer ?
#
loop_
_entity_poly.entity_id
_entity_poly.type
_entity_poly.pdbx_seq_one_letter_code
_entity_poly.pdbx_strand_id
1 'polypeptide(L)'
;MVYAVRYDHEFNCQFLNSQTSYTSITQQHNLKLQQDNAPTHFSKYMKNFYTANNIELYRFPVMSPDLNPLFNCWNPLKSNISPEECTTYDLLNEEVKRALEQISLDIINHLIDSMPKRLEEVIKQKGDATKH
;
A
#
# COMPACT_ATOMS: atom_id res chain seq x y z
N MET A 1 19.43 -13.56 -1.07
CA MET A 1 18.35 -14.15 -0.26
C MET A 1 17.64 -12.98 0.42
N VAL A 2 16.53 -12.50 -0.13
CA VAL A 2 15.76 -11.40 0.50
C VAL A 2 14.95 -12.04 1.62
N TYR A 3 15.29 -11.74 2.87
CA TYR A 3 14.47 -12.16 4.00
C TYR A 3 13.14 -11.41 3.90
N ALA A 4 12.06 -12.13 3.58
CA ALA A 4 10.72 -11.59 3.71
C ALA A 4 10.39 -11.54 5.21
N VAL A 5 10.51 -10.36 5.82
CA VAL A 5 9.93 -10.12 7.15
C VAL A 5 8.43 -10.29 7.01
N ARG A 6 7.87 -11.34 7.64
CA ARG A 6 6.42 -11.51 7.74
C ARG A 6 5.94 -10.66 8.89
N TYR A 7 5.25 -9.57 8.57
CA TYR A 7 4.51 -8.81 9.57
C TYR A 7 3.27 -9.59 10.00
N ASP A 8 3.09 -9.72 11.31
CA ASP A 8 1.89 -10.33 11.88
C ASP A 8 0.78 -9.29 12.11
N HIS A 9 -0.33 -9.74 12.67
CA HIS A 9 -1.48 -8.89 12.92
C HIS A 9 -1.24 -7.86 14.04
N GLU A 10 -0.34 -8.14 14.97
CA GLU A 10 -0.02 -7.22 16.07
C GLU A 10 0.79 -6.04 15.54
N PHE A 11 1.83 -6.33 14.75
CA PHE A 11 2.64 -5.32 14.08
C PHE A 11 1.77 -4.40 13.21
N ASN A 12 0.85 -4.97 12.42
CA ASN A 12 -0.03 -4.19 11.55
C ASN A 12 -0.90 -3.20 12.33
N CYS A 13 -1.45 -3.60 13.47
CA CYS A 13 -2.20 -2.68 14.34
C CYS A 13 -1.32 -1.61 14.95
N GLN A 14 -0.15 -1.97 15.47
CA GLN A 14 0.78 -1.01 16.05
C GLN A 14 1.21 0.04 15.01
N PHE A 15 1.49 -0.42 13.79
CA PHE A 15 1.78 0.45 12.66
C PHE A 15 0.60 1.40 12.38
N LEU A 16 -0.62 0.89 12.18
CA LEU A 16 -1.78 1.75 11.93
C LEU A 16 -2.07 2.73 13.09
N ASN A 17 -1.88 2.30 14.35
CA ASN A 17 -2.03 3.17 15.51
C ASN A 17 -1.00 4.32 15.53
N SER A 18 0.23 4.03 15.12
CA SER A 18 1.28 5.07 15.01
C SER A 18 0.97 6.11 13.93
N GLN A 19 0.09 5.79 12.97
CA GLN A 19 -0.38 6.72 11.95
C GLN A 19 -1.62 7.50 12.43
N THR A 20 -1.55 8.15 13.59
CA THR A 20 -2.72 8.78 14.24
C THR A 20 -3.38 9.87 13.39
N SER A 21 -2.63 10.52 12.49
CA SER A 21 -3.18 11.46 11.50
C SER A 21 -4.09 10.76 10.47
N TYR A 22 -3.80 9.51 10.13
CA TYR A 22 -4.53 8.75 9.12
C TYR A 22 -5.97 8.45 9.53
N THR A 23 -6.21 8.07 10.80
CA THR A 23 -7.56 7.79 11.31
C THR A 23 -8.42 9.05 11.34
N SER A 24 -7.84 10.19 11.67
CA SER A 24 -8.55 11.48 11.65
C SER A 24 -8.89 11.94 10.22
N ILE A 25 -7.96 11.79 9.27
CA ILE A 25 -8.18 12.15 7.86
C ILE A 25 -9.25 11.27 7.21
N THR A 26 -9.19 9.96 7.45
CA THR A 26 -10.17 9.02 6.89
C THR A 26 -11.59 9.31 7.36
N GLN A 27 -11.77 9.64 8.64
CA GLN A 27 -13.06 10.04 9.20
C GLN A 27 -13.53 11.39 8.67
N GLN A 28 -12.66 12.40 8.61
CA GLN A 28 -13.01 13.75 8.14
C GLN A 28 -13.50 13.75 6.68
N HIS A 29 -12.90 12.92 5.84
CA HIS A 29 -13.14 12.93 4.39
C HIS A 29 -13.93 11.71 3.89
N ASN A 30 -14.49 10.90 4.80
CA ASN A 30 -15.22 9.67 4.47
C ASN A 30 -14.44 8.74 3.52
N LEU A 31 -13.14 8.56 3.79
CA LEU A 31 -12.26 7.73 3.00
C LEU A 31 -12.33 6.28 3.48
N LYS A 32 -12.15 5.34 2.54
CA LYS A 32 -12.03 3.91 2.82
C LYS A 32 -10.58 3.46 2.66
N LEU A 33 -10.09 2.65 3.58
CA LEU A 33 -8.77 2.03 3.51
C LEU A 33 -8.79 0.92 2.45
N GLN A 34 -7.91 1.04 1.45
CA GLN A 34 -7.65 -0.02 0.48
C GLN A 34 -6.37 -0.77 0.89
N GLN A 35 -6.46 -2.10 0.93
CA GLN A 35 -5.36 -3.02 1.19
C GLN A 35 -5.59 -4.31 0.39
N ASP A 36 -4.57 -5.16 0.29
CA ASP A 36 -4.72 -6.46 -0.34
C ASP A 36 -5.46 -7.47 0.56
N ASN A 37 -5.79 -8.63 0.00
CA ASN A 37 -6.51 -9.69 0.70
C ASN A 37 -5.60 -10.63 1.50
N ALA A 38 -4.43 -10.17 1.98
CA ALA A 38 -3.55 -11.00 2.80
C ALA A 38 -4.25 -11.46 4.08
N PRO A 39 -4.12 -12.74 4.50
CA PRO A 39 -4.86 -13.28 5.66
C PRO A 39 -4.64 -12.50 6.96
N THR A 40 -3.45 -11.91 7.15
CA THR A 40 -3.10 -11.11 8.34
C THR A 40 -3.99 -9.87 8.48
N HIS A 41 -4.35 -9.22 7.38
CA HIS A 41 -5.26 -8.06 7.34
C HIS A 41 -6.69 -8.40 7.76
N PHE A 42 -7.10 -9.66 7.66
CA PHE A 42 -8.46 -10.13 7.99
C PHE A 42 -8.53 -10.98 9.26
N SER A 43 -7.44 -11.01 10.04
CA SER A 43 -7.42 -11.65 11.36
C SER A 43 -8.47 -11.05 12.30
N LYS A 44 -8.87 -11.82 13.34
CA LYS A 44 -9.82 -11.34 14.36
C LYS A 44 -9.36 -10.03 15.00
N TYR A 45 -8.06 -9.90 15.24
CA TYR A 45 -7.46 -8.73 15.85
C TYR A 45 -7.58 -7.48 14.96
N MET A 46 -7.22 -7.59 13.68
CA MET A 46 -7.37 -6.49 12.72
C MET A 46 -8.83 -6.07 12.54
N LYS A 47 -9.77 -7.04 12.49
CA LYS A 47 -11.21 -6.73 12.42
C LYS A 47 -11.67 -5.91 13.62
N ASN A 48 -11.30 -6.30 14.82
CA ASN A 48 -11.62 -5.55 16.04
C ASN A 48 -11.01 -4.14 16.00
N PHE A 49 -9.77 -4.01 15.49
CA PHE A 49 -9.10 -2.73 15.33
C PHE A 49 -9.83 -1.77 14.40
N TYR A 50 -10.26 -2.24 13.22
CA TYR A 50 -11.01 -1.41 12.27
C TYR A 50 -12.33 -0.93 12.89
N THR A 51 -13.04 -1.81 13.59
CA THR A 51 -14.28 -1.45 14.30
C THR A 51 -14.04 -0.42 15.39
N ALA A 52 -13.01 -0.61 16.23
CA ALA A 52 -12.71 0.30 17.34
C ALA A 52 -12.31 1.71 16.87
N ASN A 53 -11.68 1.82 15.70
CA ASN A 53 -11.20 3.09 15.14
C ASN A 53 -12.12 3.68 14.06
N ASN A 54 -13.29 3.09 13.82
CA ASN A 54 -14.23 3.50 12.78
C ASN A 54 -13.57 3.60 11.38
N ILE A 55 -12.72 2.62 11.05
CA ILE A 55 -12.04 2.52 9.76
C ILE A 55 -12.89 1.68 8.82
N GLU A 56 -13.34 2.28 7.72
CA GLU A 56 -14.01 1.54 6.65
C GLU A 56 -13.02 0.93 5.67
N LEU A 57 -13.23 -0.34 5.30
CA LEU A 57 -12.41 -1.01 4.28
C LEU A 57 -13.04 -0.88 2.90
N TYR A 58 -12.22 -0.61 1.89
CA TYR A 58 -12.57 -0.76 0.49
C TYR A 58 -12.52 -2.23 0.10
N ARG A 59 -13.61 -2.77 -0.47
CA ARG A 59 -13.66 -4.16 -0.92
C ARG A 59 -12.83 -4.32 -2.20
N PHE A 60 -11.64 -4.87 -2.07
CA PHE A 60 -10.72 -5.07 -3.17
C PHE A 60 -10.80 -6.50 -3.75
N PRO A 61 -10.77 -6.70 -5.07
CA PRO A 61 -10.80 -8.04 -5.67
C PRO A 61 -9.56 -8.87 -5.31
N VAL A 62 -9.73 -10.19 -5.24
CA VAL A 62 -8.64 -11.12 -4.95
C VAL A 62 -7.72 -11.26 -6.16
N MET A 63 -6.41 -11.38 -5.92
CA MET A 63 -5.40 -11.59 -6.97
C MET A 63 -5.36 -10.51 -8.06
N SER A 64 -5.67 -9.26 -7.72
CA SER A 64 -5.66 -8.14 -8.67
C SER A 64 -4.59 -7.09 -8.35
N PRO A 65 -3.29 -7.44 -8.37
CA PRO A 65 -2.23 -6.46 -8.13
C PRO A 65 -2.23 -5.33 -9.17
N ASP A 66 -2.68 -5.62 -10.39
CA ASP A 66 -2.84 -4.69 -11.50
C ASP A 66 -3.87 -3.58 -11.23
N LEU A 67 -4.81 -3.82 -10.31
CA LEU A 67 -5.80 -2.84 -9.85
C LEU A 67 -5.36 -2.03 -8.61
N ASN A 68 -4.17 -2.29 -8.07
CA ASN A 68 -3.64 -1.52 -6.94
C ASN A 68 -2.48 -0.63 -7.43
N PRO A 69 -2.73 0.67 -7.68
CA PRO A 69 -1.74 1.59 -8.24
C PRO A 69 -0.48 1.72 -7.37
N LEU A 70 -0.59 1.46 -6.06
CA LEU A 70 0.54 1.50 -5.14
C LEU A 70 1.63 0.50 -5.55
N PHE A 71 1.29 -0.63 -6.18
CA PHE A 71 2.31 -1.57 -6.64
C PHE A 71 3.26 -0.94 -7.67
N ASN A 72 2.78 0.02 -8.47
CA ASN A 72 3.62 0.71 -9.43
C ASN A 72 4.50 1.79 -8.77
N CYS A 73 4.25 2.19 -7.52
CA CYS A 73 5.16 3.06 -6.75
C CYS A 73 6.46 2.35 -6.33
N TRP A 74 6.49 1.01 -6.30
CA TRP A 74 7.70 0.28 -5.93
C TRP A 74 8.85 0.47 -6.92
N ASN A 75 8.54 0.67 -8.20
CA ASN A 75 9.56 0.88 -9.23
C ASN A 75 10.32 2.20 -9.03
N PRO A 76 9.68 3.38 -8.97
CA PRO A 76 10.39 4.63 -8.70
C PRO A 76 11.08 4.61 -7.34
N LEU A 77 10.48 3.98 -6.31
CA LEU A 77 11.14 3.82 -5.02
C LEU A 77 12.48 3.09 -5.15
N LYS A 78 12.49 1.92 -5.81
CA LYS A 78 13.70 1.12 -6.01
C LYS A 78 14.73 1.85 -6.87
N SER A 79 14.30 2.57 -7.89
CA SER A 79 15.18 3.37 -8.75
C SER A 79 15.86 4.52 -8.00
N ASN A 80 15.23 5.01 -6.94
CA ASN A 80 15.78 6.10 -6.11
C ASN A 80 16.72 5.60 -5.01
N ILE A 81 16.79 4.29 -4.74
CA ILE A 81 17.67 3.70 -3.74
C ILE A 81 19.03 3.39 -4.38
N SER A 82 20.12 3.80 -3.74
CA SER A 82 21.49 3.40 -4.09
C SER A 82 21.90 2.17 -3.28
N PRO A 83 21.74 0.93 -3.79
CA PRO A 83 21.97 -0.27 -3.00
C PRO A 83 23.45 -0.46 -2.62
N GLU A 84 24.40 0.11 -3.39
CA GLU A 84 25.82 0.02 -3.04
C GLU A 84 26.16 0.77 -1.75
N GLU A 85 25.36 1.76 -1.36
CA GLU A 85 25.54 2.56 -0.15
C GLU A 85 24.89 1.92 1.09
N CYS A 86 24.01 0.93 0.87
CA CYS A 86 23.20 0.28 1.91
C CYS A 86 23.89 -0.97 2.51
N THR A 87 25.00 -0.77 3.22
CA THR A 87 25.77 -1.90 3.81
C THR A 87 25.22 -2.41 5.15
N THR A 88 24.34 -1.64 5.79
CA THR A 88 23.68 -1.99 7.06
C THR A 88 22.17 -1.77 6.95
N TYR A 89 21.42 -2.33 7.89
CA TYR A 89 19.97 -2.12 7.98
C TYR A 89 19.63 -0.64 8.20
N ASP A 90 20.36 0.06 9.07
CA ASP A 90 20.08 1.47 9.38
C ASP A 90 20.30 2.37 8.16
N LEU A 91 21.38 2.14 7.41
CA LEU A 91 21.64 2.85 6.14
C LEU A 91 20.55 2.56 5.11
N LEU A 92 20.11 1.30 4.98
CA LEU A 92 18.99 0.96 4.10
C LEU A 92 17.69 1.66 4.53
N ASN A 93 17.41 1.72 5.83
CA ASN A 93 16.20 2.37 6.35
C ASN A 93 16.21 3.88 6.11
N GLU A 94 17.35 4.55 6.30
CA GLU A 94 17.52 5.97 5.97
C GLU A 94 17.38 6.21 4.46
N GLU A 95 17.99 5.36 3.66
CA GLU A 95 17.95 5.46 2.20
C GLU A 95 16.54 5.24 1.63
N VAL A 96 15.79 4.27 2.17
CA VAL A 96 14.38 4.06 1.80
C VAL A 96 13.53 5.28 2.13
N LYS A 97 13.75 5.94 3.28
CA LYS A 97 13.04 7.17 3.63
C LYS A 97 13.38 8.31 2.67
N ARG A 98 14.67 8.52 2.38
CA ARG A 98 15.13 9.51 1.40
C ARG A 98 14.51 9.24 0.02
N ALA A 99 14.49 7.99 -0.41
CA ALA A 99 13.96 7.57 -1.70
C ALA A 99 12.43 7.75 -1.79
N LEU A 100 11.70 7.53 -0.68
CA LEU A 100 10.26 7.81 -0.57
C LEU A 100 9.97 9.31 -0.73
N GLU A 101 10.74 10.19 -0.09
CA GLU A 101 10.57 11.65 -0.18
C GLU A 101 10.79 12.20 -1.59
N GLN A 102 11.51 11.48 -2.45
CA GLN A 102 11.72 11.83 -3.85
C GLN A 102 10.58 11.38 -4.79
N ILE A 103 9.65 10.57 -4.32
CA ILE A 103 8.47 10.21 -5.12
C ILE A 103 7.57 11.45 -5.16
N SER A 104 7.54 12.12 -6.32
CA SER A 104 6.74 13.32 -6.49
C SER A 104 5.24 13.03 -6.41
N LEU A 105 4.48 14.04 -5.98
CA LEU A 105 3.01 13.96 -6.01
C LEU A 105 2.48 13.76 -7.43
N ASP A 106 3.20 14.22 -8.46
CA ASP A 106 2.81 13.99 -9.85
C ASP A 106 2.81 12.50 -10.21
N ILE A 107 3.79 11.72 -9.72
CA ILE A 107 3.80 10.27 -9.91
C ILE A 107 2.60 9.64 -9.22
N ILE A 108 2.32 10.05 -7.97
CA ILE A 108 1.18 9.54 -7.20
C ILE A 108 -0.15 9.85 -7.89
N ASN A 109 -0.35 11.11 -8.30
CA ASN A 109 -1.55 11.56 -8.99
C ASN A 109 -1.73 10.82 -10.31
N HIS A 110 -0.66 10.66 -11.10
CA HIS A 110 -0.72 9.90 -12.35
C HIS A 110 -1.16 8.44 -12.15
N LEU A 111 -0.69 7.80 -11.08
CA LEU A 111 -1.09 6.44 -10.72
C LEU A 111 -2.57 6.38 -10.32
N ILE A 112 -3.04 7.35 -9.54
CA ILE A 112 -4.47 7.47 -9.18
C ILE A 112 -5.32 7.71 -10.42
N ASP A 113 -4.93 8.66 -11.27
CA ASP A 113 -5.65 9.04 -12.50
C ASP A 113 -5.69 7.91 -13.54
N SER A 114 -4.80 6.92 -13.41
CA SER A 114 -4.82 5.73 -14.27
C SER A 114 -5.94 4.73 -13.95
N MET A 115 -6.59 4.83 -12.78
CA MET A 115 -7.57 3.85 -12.30
C MET A 115 -8.76 3.63 -13.23
N PRO A 116 -9.42 4.67 -13.78
CA PRO A 116 -10.52 4.46 -14.74
C PRO A 116 -10.11 3.58 -15.92
N LYS A 117 -8.93 3.82 -16.49
CA LYS A 117 -8.39 3.02 -17.59
C LYS A 117 -8.08 1.57 -17.19
N ARG A 118 -7.53 1.35 -15.99
CA ARG A 118 -7.28 -0.01 -15.47
C ARG A 118 -8.58 -0.80 -15.36
N LEU A 119 -9.62 -0.16 -14.83
CA LEU A 119 -10.95 -0.77 -14.70
C LEU A 119 -11.57 -1.09 -16.07
N GLU A 120 -11.46 -0.18 -17.04
CA GLU A 120 -11.89 -0.44 -18.42
C GLU A 120 -11.19 -1.65 -19.04
N GLU A 121 -9.87 -1.77 -18.83
CA GLU A 121 -9.08 -2.90 -19.31
C GLU A 121 -9.51 -4.22 -18.65
N VAL A 122 -9.77 -4.23 -17.34
CA VAL A 122 -10.31 -5.42 -16.64
C VAL A 122 -11.69 -5.81 -17.19
N ILE A 123 -12.58 -4.84 -17.41
CA ILE A 123 -13.91 -5.09 -17.98
C ILE A 123 -13.78 -5.69 -19.39
N LYS A 124 -12.92 -5.10 -20.23
CA LYS A 124 -12.64 -5.61 -21.59
C LYS A 124 -12.10 -7.03 -21.57
N GLN A 125 -11.29 -7.36 -20.57
CA GLN A 125 -10.72 -8.69 -20.35
C GLN A 125 -11.62 -9.62 -19.54
N LYS A 126 -12.86 -9.21 -19.24
CA LYS A 126 -13.84 -10.01 -18.48
C LYS A 126 -13.33 -10.49 -17.12
N GLY A 127 -12.53 -9.66 -16.45
CA GLY A 127 -11.95 -9.97 -15.15
C GLY A 127 -10.58 -10.65 -15.18
N ASP A 128 -10.01 -10.90 -16.37
CA ASP A 128 -8.64 -11.43 -16.50
C ASP A 128 -7.58 -10.33 -16.31
N ALA A 129 -6.33 -10.75 -16.10
CA ALA A 129 -5.20 -9.89 -15.76
C ALA A 129 -4.93 -8.81 -16.81
N THR A 130 -4.62 -7.59 -16.36
CA THR A 130 -4.19 -6.50 -17.26
C THR A 130 -2.68 -6.34 -17.31
N LYS A 131 -2.21 -5.41 -18.15
CA LYS A 131 -0.78 -5.10 -18.32
C LYS A 131 -0.20 -4.24 -17.18
N HIS A 132 -1.05 -3.78 -16.25
CA HIS A 132 -0.70 -2.78 -15.25
C HIS A 132 -0.03 -3.36 -14.01
#